data_AF-A0A8C6HFZ2-F1
#
_entry.id   AF-A0A8C6HFZ2-F1
#
_cell.length_a   1.000
_cell.length_b   1.000
_cell.length_c   1.000
_cell.angle_alpha   90.00
_cell.angle_beta   90.00
_cell.angle_gamma   90.00
#
_symmetry.space_group_name_H-M   'P 1'
#
loop_
_entity.id
_entity.type
_entity.pdbx_description
1 polymer ?
#
loop_
_entity_poly.entity_id
_entity_poly.type
_entity_poly.pdbx_seq_one_letter_code
_entity_poly.pdbx_strand_id
1 'polypeptide(L)' 'MEQAMTPSEMANALGLPALKDRKWQIFKTSATKGTGLDEAMEWQVSCVKAAVL' A
#
# COMPACT_ATOMS: atom_id res chain seq x y z
N MET A 1 -5.31 11.36 -12.74
CA MET A 1 -5.45 10.99 -11.31
C MET A 1 -6.15 12.09 -10.51
N GLU A 2 -6.81 13.07 -11.14
CA GLU A 2 -7.39 14.24 -10.42
C GLU A 2 -8.63 13.91 -9.58
N GLN A 3 -9.19 12.70 -9.70
CA GLN A 3 -10.30 12.21 -8.89
C GLN A 3 -9.88 11.08 -7.93
N ALA A 4 -8.58 10.77 -7.84
CA ALA A 4 -8.10 9.75 -6.90
C ALA A 4 -7.96 10.38 -5.51
N MET A 5 -8.46 9.69 -4.48
CA MET A 5 -8.25 10.10 -3.08
C MET A 5 -6.76 10.18 -2.76
N THR A 6 -6.39 11.08 -1.86
CA THR A 6 -5.04 11.12 -1.33
C THR A 6 -4.74 9.86 -0.51
N PRO A 7 -3.46 9.46 -0.38
CA PRO A 7 -3.10 8.32 0.45
C PRO A 7 -3.59 8.44 1.90
N SER A 8 -3.56 9.64 2.48
CA SER A 8 -4.01 9.89 3.85
C SER A 8 -5.52 9.72 4.01
N GLU A 9 -6.32 10.22 3.06
CA GLU A 9 -7.77 10.02 3.07
C GLU A 9 -8.12 8.54 2.92
N MET A 10 -7.42 7.82 2.04
CA MET A 10 -7.62 6.39 1.85
C MET A 10 -7.22 5.57 3.10
N ALA A 11 -6.10 5.91 3.75
CA ALA A 11 -5.67 5.27 4.98
C ALA A 11 -6.71 5.39 6.08
N ASN A 12 -7.28 6.59 6.24
CA ASN A 12 -8.31 6.87 7.23
C ASN A 12 -9.62 6.16 6.89
N ALA A 13 -10.08 6.19 5.63
CA ALA A 13 -11.31 5.54 5.19
C ALA A 13 -11.26 4.01 5.36
N LEU A 14 -10.08 3.40 5.19
CA LEU A 14 -9.86 1.97 5.40
C LEU A 14 -9.51 1.59 6.84
N GLY A 15 -9.37 2.56 7.75
CA GLY A 15 -9.00 2.33 9.15
C GLY A 15 -7.60 1.77 9.35
N LEU A 16 -6.67 1.98 8.40
CA LEU A 16 -5.31 1.44 8.47
C LEU A 16 -4.53 1.91 9.72
N PRO A 17 -4.66 3.17 10.19
CA PRO A 17 -3.99 3.60 11.41
C PRO A 17 -4.35 2.81 12.68
N ALA A 18 -5.50 2.11 12.69
CA ALA A 18 -5.90 1.25 13.80
C ALA A 18 -5.15 -0.09 13.81
N LEU A 19 -4.56 -0.51 12.69
CA LEU A 19 -3.80 -1.75 12.58
C LEU A 19 -2.38 -1.53 13.13
N LYS A 20 -2.18 -1.89 14.40
CA LYS A 20 -0.86 -1.80 15.06
C LYS A 20 -0.02 -3.06 14.92
N ASP A 21 -0.67 -4.21 14.77
CA ASP A 21 0.01 -5.52 14.78
C ASP A 21 0.34 -6.05 13.37
N ARG A 22 0.12 -5.23 12.33
CA ARG A 22 0.40 -5.59 10.94
C ARG A 22 1.01 -4.41 10.19
N LYS A 23 2.04 -4.67 9.39
CA LYS A 23 2.62 -3.67 8.50
C LYS A 23 1.64 -3.38 7.35
N TRP A 24 1.49 -2.10 7.01
CA TRP A 24 0.67 -1.65 5.89
C TRP A 24 1.35 -0.45 5.23
N GLN A 25 1.09 -0.27 3.94
CA GLN A 25 1.54 0.88 3.15
C GLN A 25 0.58 1.11 1.98
N ILE A 26 0.39 2.36 1.58
CA ILE A 26 -0.42 2.72 0.42
C ILE A 26 0.51 3.11 -0.72
N PHE A 27 0.32 2.46 -1.87
CA PHE A 27 1.01 2.78 -3.11
C PHE A 27 0.03 3.39 -4.10
N LYS A 28 0.42 4.50 -4.74
CA LYS A 28 -0.34 5.07 -5.85
C LYS A 28 -0.06 4.22 -7.08
N THR A 29 -1.09 3.54 -7.60
CA THR A 29 -0.92 2.65 -8.75
C THR A 29 -1.90 2.96 -9.87
N SER A 30 -1.53 2.53 -11.09
CA SER A 30 -2.41 2.58 -12.26
C SER A 30 -2.38 1.22 -12.94
N ALA A 31 -3.40 0.39 -12.69
CA ALA A 31 -3.48 -0.96 -13.21
C ALA A 31 -3.34 -1.05 -14.74
N THR A 32 -3.94 -0.11 -15.48
CA THR A 32 -3.88 -0.09 -16.96
C THR A 32 -2.54 0.37 -17.53
N LYS A 33 -1.71 1.04 -16.73
CA LYS A 33 -0.40 1.57 -17.15
C LYS A 33 0.77 0.83 -16.50
N GLY A 34 0.49 -0.11 -15.60
CA GLY A 34 1.49 -0.79 -14.78
C GLY A 34 2.19 0.08 -13.73
N THR A 35 1.89 1.37 -13.65
CA THR A 35 2.60 2.30 -12.74
C THR A 35 2.40 1.90 -11.28
N GLY A 36 3.50 1.80 -10.53
CA GLY A 36 3.51 1.55 -9.08
C GLY A 36 3.21 0.10 -8.66
N LEU A 37 2.96 -0.82 -9.61
CA LEU A 37 2.69 -2.22 -9.29
C LEU A 37 3.94 -2.96 -8.82
N ASP A 38 5.06 -2.79 -9.52
CA ASP A 38 6.33 -3.46 -9.16
C ASP A 38 6.80 -3.02 -7.78
N GLU A 39 6.81 -1.71 -7.50
CA GLU A 39 7.17 -1.16 -6.19
C GLU A 39 6.28 -1.71 -5.07
N ALA A 40 4.97 -1.79 -5.29
CA ALA A 40 4.03 -2.32 -4.31
C ALA A 40 4.27 -3.82 -4.04
N MET A 41 4.57 -4.60 -5.09
CA MET A 41 4.86 -6.02 -4.97
C MET A 41 6.21 -6.29 -4.30
N GLU A 42 7.25 -5.51 -4.63
CA GLU A 42 8.56 -5.60 -3.97
C GLU A 42 8.44 -5.33 -2.46
N TRP A 43 7.69 -4.29 -2.08
CA TRP A 43 7.41 -4.01 -0.69
C TRP A 43 6.66 -5.16 0.00
N GLN A 44 5.66 -5.74 -0.66
CA GLN A 44 4.91 -6.87 -0.11
C GLN A 44 5.84 -8.07 0.13
N VAL A 45 6.69 -8.41 -0.83
CA VAL A 45 7.68 -9.50 -0.69
C VAL A 45 8.65 -9.21 0.45
N SER A 46 9.12 -7.97 0.60
CA SER A 46 9.99 -7.57 1.71
C SER A 46 9.33 -7.75 3.08
N CYS A 47 8.04 -7.42 3.19
CA CYS A 47 7.27 -7.57 4.41
C CYS A 47 7.08 -9.04 4.78
N VAL A 48 6.78 -9.89 3.80
CA VAL A 48 6.64 -11.34 4.01
C VAL A 48 7.96 -11.96 4.43
N LYS A 49 9.07 -11.62 3.76
CA LYS A 49 10.41 -12.11 4.14
C LYS A 49 10.78 -11.72 5.58
N ALA A 50 10.49 -10.49 5.97
CA ALA A 50 10.75 -9.99 7.33
C ALA A 50 9.85 -10.60 8.41
N ALA A 51 8.76 -11.28 8.04
CA ALA A 51 7.88 -11.96 8.99
C ALA A 51 8.25 -13.44 9.21
N VAL A 52 9.12 -14.00 8.38
CA VAL A 52 9.54 -15.41 8.41
C VAL A 52 10.94 -15.60 9.01
N LEU A 53 11.66 -14.51 9.28
CA LEU A 53 12.92 -14.46 10.02
C LEU A 53 12.67 -13.94 11.44
#